data_AF-A0A661NNY8-F1
#
_entry.id   AF-A0A661NNY8-F1
#
_cell.length_a   1.000
_cell.length_b   1.000
_cell.length_c   1.000
_cell.angle_alpha   90.00
_cell.angle_beta   90.00
_cell.angle_gamma   90.00
#
_symmetry.space_group_name_H-M   'P 1'
#
loop_
_entity.id
_entity.type
_entity.pdbx_description
1 polymer ?
#
loop_
_entity_poly.entity_id
_entity_poly.type
_entity_poly.pdbx_seq_one_letter_code
_entity_poly.pdbx_strand_id
1 'polypeptide(L)'
;MVHMEKRTWATLLAIAFLAASCGGGRQQQRGQAGTDDTGPARAGATNRQAESSPPPAGVVAEAPPEAPAAAPQPVSGPAGSSGLVDLAQARMLLKKNRFDELLDVFQPGDVDKLTVPERRQLADIFAEAAGRLRSRHKDVSYASLFCERGLMLAPRHQPLLRLQVRNYLHPELKLFGGAEELSEKLIAIDPNDQVNQLLRGRAAFEQGEWELAIKWLEKAARAGRQHSGKQVQEAWHLLDLARGKAQEVKSALSMTRELERRLKLTRARLRELSRQQEQVEARENARLAGGDIVLYMTRWCGYCKKTRQLLDSLGVPYQAKDIEDDNRAREELMKEAVRQGVEITGVPVVRIGNHLVRGYNPQRIRQLVQQLK
;
A
#
# COMPACT_ATOMS: atom_id res chain seq x y z
N MET A 1 -22.99 32.44 -13.95
CA MET A 1 -23.25 30.99 -14.15
C MET A 1 -22.71 30.58 -15.51
N VAL A 2 -22.14 29.38 -15.64
CA VAL A 2 -21.69 28.75 -16.90
C VAL A 2 -20.68 29.55 -17.76
N HIS A 3 -19.39 29.24 -17.65
CA HIS A 3 -18.60 28.69 -18.77
C HIS A 3 -17.16 28.30 -18.38
N MET A 4 -16.52 27.48 -19.23
CA MET A 4 -15.10 27.09 -19.27
C MET A 4 -14.55 26.28 -18.06
N GLU A 5 -13.47 25.49 -18.19
CA GLU A 5 -12.59 25.23 -19.36
C GLU A 5 -12.17 23.75 -19.47
N LYS A 6 -11.64 23.33 -20.63
CA LYS A 6 -11.02 22.00 -20.85
C LYS A 6 -9.49 22.09 -20.68
N ARG A 7 -8.89 21.48 -19.66
CA ARG A 7 -7.41 21.31 -19.56
C ARG A 7 -7.01 20.38 -18.39
N THR A 8 -6.46 19.19 -18.70
CA THR A 8 -5.46 18.40 -17.89
C THR A 8 -5.22 17.00 -18.50
N TRP A 9 -4.51 16.92 -19.64
CA TRP A 9 -4.04 15.64 -20.22
C TRP A 9 -2.59 15.80 -20.74
N ALA A 10 -1.66 16.27 -19.89
CA ALA A 10 -0.29 16.62 -20.30
C ALA A 10 0.78 16.66 -19.18
N THR A 11 0.79 15.72 -18.21
CA THR A 11 1.74 15.84 -17.07
C THR A 11 2.25 14.54 -16.40
N LEU A 12 2.30 13.39 -17.10
CA LEU A 12 2.90 12.15 -16.57
C LEU A 12 3.80 11.44 -17.59
N LEU A 13 4.92 12.06 -17.97
CA LEU A 13 5.95 11.41 -18.80
C LEU A 13 7.36 12.00 -18.59
N ALA A 14 7.87 11.91 -17.36
CA ALA A 14 9.26 12.24 -17.00
C ALA A 14 9.69 11.49 -15.72
N ILE A 15 11.00 11.43 -15.47
CA ILE A 15 11.65 10.85 -14.27
C ILE A 15 11.55 9.30 -14.18
N ALA A 16 12.39 8.63 -14.98
CA ALA A 16 12.70 7.19 -14.82
C ALA A 16 14.13 6.87 -15.30
N PHE A 17 15.14 7.60 -14.81
CA PHE A 17 16.53 7.43 -15.28
C PHE A 17 17.59 7.84 -14.23
N LEU A 18 17.89 6.96 -13.25
CA LEU A 18 19.13 6.92 -12.45
C LEU A 18 19.03 5.85 -11.35
N ALA A 19 19.74 4.72 -11.50
CA ALA A 19 20.30 3.84 -10.43
C ALA A 19 20.59 2.41 -10.98
N ALA A 20 21.70 2.22 -11.70
CA ALA A 20 22.13 0.88 -12.15
C ALA A 20 23.67 0.76 -12.28
N SER A 21 24.37 0.55 -11.16
CA SER A 21 25.75 0.01 -11.16
C SER A 21 26.12 -0.54 -9.77
N CYS A 22 27.11 -1.45 -9.75
CA CYS A 22 27.65 -2.25 -8.63
C CYS A 22 26.90 -3.58 -8.33
N GLY A 23 27.65 -4.69 -8.32
CA GLY A 23 27.12 -6.03 -7.97
C GLY A 23 27.65 -7.24 -8.75
N GLY A 24 28.67 -7.10 -9.61
CA GLY A 24 29.21 -8.22 -10.39
C GLY A 24 30.21 -9.09 -9.60
N GLY A 25 29.76 -10.24 -9.06
CA GLY A 25 30.62 -11.20 -8.36
C GLY A 25 30.56 -12.60 -8.96
N ARG A 26 31.65 -13.07 -9.58
CA ARG A 26 31.81 -14.48 -9.98
C ARG A 26 32.32 -15.30 -8.80
N GLN A 27 31.81 -16.53 -8.64
CA GLN A 27 32.64 -17.63 -8.16
C GLN A 27 32.47 -18.85 -9.08
N GLN A 28 33.54 -19.61 -9.18
CA GLN A 28 33.74 -20.66 -10.17
C GLN A 28 34.63 -21.73 -9.53
N GLN A 29 34.10 -22.93 -9.31
CA GLN A 29 34.88 -24.11 -8.92
C GLN A 29 34.45 -25.31 -9.77
N ARG A 30 35.43 -26.13 -10.17
CA ARG A 30 35.29 -27.26 -11.08
C ARG A 30 36.41 -28.25 -10.84
N GLY A 31 36.07 -29.55 -10.80
CA GLY A 31 37.01 -30.66 -10.55
C GLY A 31 36.53 -31.51 -9.38
N GLN A 32 36.83 -32.81 -9.28
CA GLN A 32 37.47 -33.79 -10.19
C GLN A 32 36.68 -35.12 -10.01
N ALA A 33 36.34 -35.92 -11.02
CA ALA A 33 37.16 -36.73 -11.94
C ALA A 33 37.82 -37.96 -11.27
N GLY A 34 37.44 -39.16 -11.74
CA GLY A 34 37.87 -40.50 -11.32
C GLY A 34 36.71 -41.50 -11.47
N THR A 35 36.64 -42.48 -12.38
CA THR A 35 37.50 -43.65 -12.73
C THR A 35 37.43 -44.80 -11.72
N ASP A 36 37.09 -46.06 -12.03
CA ASP A 36 36.35 -46.68 -13.16
C ASP A 36 35.52 -47.87 -12.56
N ASP A 37 35.35 -49.15 -12.99
CA ASP A 37 35.78 -49.99 -14.12
C ASP A 37 34.94 -51.31 -14.16
N THR A 38 35.10 -52.12 -15.21
CA THR A 38 34.74 -53.55 -15.40
C THR A 38 33.26 -53.98 -15.60
N GLY A 39 33.05 -54.81 -16.63
CA GLY A 39 31.95 -55.78 -16.77
C GLY A 39 32.50 -57.21 -16.62
N PRO A 40 32.04 -58.27 -17.36
CA PRO A 40 30.98 -58.31 -18.38
C PRO A 40 30.09 -59.60 -18.33
N ALA A 41 29.37 -59.90 -19.44
CA ALA A 41 28.94 -61.27 -19.89
C ALA A 41 27.79 -61.98 -19.12
N ARG A 42 27.05 -62.98 -19.65
CA ARG A 42 26.73 -63.43 -21.04
C ARG A 42 25.52 -64.40 -21.06
N ALA A 43 24.82 -64.44 -22.21
CA ALA A 43 24.13 -65.61 -22.81
C ALA A 43 22.91 -66.29 -22.11
N GLY A 44 22.14 -67.04 -22.91
CA GLY A 44 21.06 -67.96 -22.47
C GLY A 44 19.64 -67.60 -22.94
N ALA A 45 18.82 -68.48 -23.52
CA ALA A 45 18.98 -69.28 -24.75
C ALA A 45 17.68 -70.05 -25.08
N THR A 46 17.22 -70.04 -26.35
CA THR A 46 16.15 -70.92 -26.92
C THR A 46 14.72 -70.72 -26.31
N ASN A 47 13.61 -71.30 -26.80
CA ASN A 47 13.37 -72.37 -27.80
C ASN A 47 11.93 -72.32 -28.40
N ARG A 48 11.74 -72.88 -29.62
CA ARG A 48 10.52 -73.49 -30.25
C ARG A 48 9.14 -72.78 -30.20
N GLN A 49 8.38 -72.56 -31.29
CA GLN A 49 7.91 -73.37 -32.47
C GLN A 49 6.51 -74.01 -32.28
N ALA A 50 5.56 -73.60 -33.13
CA ALA A 50 4.33 -74.24 -33.66
C ALA A 50 3.46 -73.09 -34.28
N GLU A 51 3.01 -73.06 -35.53
CA GLU A 51 2.12 -73.97 -36.29
C GLU A 51 0.65 -73.93 -35.80
N SER A 52 -0.40 -73.85 -36.65
CA SER A 52 -0.50 -73.75 -38.13
C SER A 52 -1.83 -73.06 -38.55
N SER A 53 -2.25 -73.12 -39.83
CA SER A 53 -3.28 -72.23 -40.43
C SER A 53 -4.63 -72.94 -40.84
N PRO A 54 -5.48 -72.54 -41.82
CA PRO A 54 -6.95 -72.48 -41.63
C PRO A 54 -7.71 -73.29 -42.74
N PRO A 55 -8.84 -72.81 -43.35
CA PRO A 55 -10.18 -72.43 -42.87
C PRO A 55 -11.22 -73.55 -43.21
N PRO A 56 -12.53 -73.27 -43.42
CA PRO A 56 -13.03 -72.85 -44.75
C PRO A 56 -14.17 -71.79 -44.69
N ALA A 57 -14.83 -71.50 -45.84
CA ALA A 57 -15.76 -70.37 -46.03
C ALA A 57 -17.14 -70.76 -46.61
N GLY A 58 -18.10 -69.83 -46.50
CA GLY A 58 -19.49 -69.89 -46.98
C GLY A 58 -20.37 -68.96 -46.12
N VAL A 59 -21.45 -68.32 -46.58
CA VAL A 59 -22.20 -68.42 -47.85
C VAL A 59 -22.61 -67.01 -48.32
N VAL A 60 -22.85 -66.82 -49.62
CA VAL A 60 -23.29 -65.55 -50.25
C VAL A 60 -24.82 -65.40 -50.17
N ALA A 61 -25.31 -64.17 -50.00
CA ALA A 61 -26.72 -63.81 -50.21
C ALA A 61 -26.82 -62.46 -50.96
N GLU A 62 -27.76 -62.36 -51.89
CA GLU A 62 -27.89 -61.24 -52.84
C GLU A 62 -28.68 -60.04 -52.31
N ALA A 63 -28.52 -58.89 -52.96
CA ALA A 63 -29.30 -57.68 -52.73
C ALA A 63 -30.33 -57.44 -53.86
N PRO A 64 -31.54 -56.94 -53.56
CA PRO A 64 -32.51 -56.51 -54.57
C PRO A 64 -32.10 -55.18 -55.25
N PRO A 65 -32.64 -54.87 -56.44
CA PRO A 65 -32.07 -53.88 -57.36
C PRO A 65 -32.38 -52.40 -57.04
N GLU A 66 -31.58 -51.52 -57.65
CA GLU A 66 -31.65 -50.06 -57.51
C GLU A 66 -32.83 -49.41 -58.25
N ALA A 67 -33.27 -48.26 -57.73
CA ALA A 67 -34.13 -47.31 -58.44
C ALA A 67 -33.25 -46.22 -59.12
N PRO A 68 -33.69 -45.59 -60.23
CA PRO A 68 -32.81 -44.78 -61.08
C PRO A 68 -32.26 -43.52 -60.38
N ALA A 69 -30.99 -43.24 -60.67
CA ALA A 69 -30.22 -42.19 -60.00
C ALA A 69 -30.76 -40.76 -60.30
N ALA A 70 -31.06 -40.03 -59.24
CA ALA A 70 -31.12 -38.56 -59.30
C ALA A 70 -29.69 -38.00 -59.36
N ALA A 71 -29.48 -36.95 -60.16
CA ALA A 71 -28.17 -36.31 -60.28
C ALA A 71 -27.68 -35.75 -58.92
N PRO A 72 -26.38 -35.82 -58.61
CA PRO A 72 -25.85 -35.33 -57.34
C PRO A 72 -26.00 -33.80 -57.25
N GLN A 73 -26.99 -33.36 -56.47
CA GLN A 73 -27.08 -31.98 -56.01
C GLN A 73 -25.83 -31.64 -55.19
N PRO A 74 -25.31 -30.39 -55.26
CA PRO A 74 -24.15 -30.00 -54.48
C PRO A 74 -24.46 -30.17 -52.99
N VAL A 75 -23.63 -30.95 -52.29
CA VAL A 75 -23.77 -31.15 -50.85
C VAL A 75 -23.59 -29.83 -50.11
N SER A 76 -24.71 -29.24 -49.72
CA SER A 76 -24.74 -28.05 -48.86
C SER A 76 -24.01 -28.36 -47.56
N GLY A 77 -22.99 -27.57 -47.24
CA GLY A 77 -22.30 -27.63 -45.95
C GLY A 77 -23.28 -27.40 -44.78
N PRO A 78 -22.89 -27.79 -43.55
CA PRO A 78 -23.78 -27.72 -42.39
C PRO A 78 -24.33 -26.30 -42.21
N ALA A 79 -25.65 -26.15 -42.35
CA ALA A 79 -26.32 -24.86 -42.36
C ALA A 79 -26.07 -24.10 -41.05
N GLY A 80 -25.39 -22.96 -41.14
CA GLY A 80 -25.05 -22.12 -39.99
C GLY A 80 -23.55 -21.81 -39.80
N SER A 81 -22.65 -22.24 -40.68
CA SER A 81 -21.29 -21.68 -40.73
C SER A 81 -21.29 -20.30 -41.41
N SER A 82 -20.47 -19.39 -40.91
CA SER A 82 -20.22 -18.05 -41.49
C SER A 82 -19.32 -18.10 -42.72
N GLY A 83 -18.55 -19.18 -42.90
CA GLY A 83 -17.56 -19.35 -43.97
C GLY A 83 -16.27 -18.54 -43.81
N LEU A 84 -16.17 -17.68 -42.79
CA LEU A 84 -15.02 -16.78 -42.57
C LEU A 84 -13.83 -17.45 -41.86
N VAL A 85 -14.04 -18.54 -41.12
CA VAL A 85 -12.99 -19.21 -40.34
C VAL A 85 -13.05 -20.72 -40.53
N ASP A 86 -11.94 -21.32 -41.01
CA ASP A 86 -11.76 -22.77 -41.03
C ASP A 86 -11.37 -23.29 -39.63
N LEU A 87 -12.37 -23.75 -38.89
CA LEU A 87 -12.19 -24.38 -37.58
C LEU A 87 -11.45 -25.73 -37.65
N ALA A 88 -11.41 -26.41 -38.80
CA ALA A 88 -10.64 -27.63 -39.00
C ALA A 88 -9.15 -27.30 -39.21
N GLN A 89 -8.83 -26.27 -40.00
CA GLN A 89 -7.48 -25.70 -40.11
C GLN A 89 -6.98 -25.23 -38.73
N ALA A 90 -7.80 -24.49 -37.97
CA ALA A 90 -7.45 -24.05 -36.62
C ALA A 90 -7.07 -25.23 -35.70
N ARG A 91 -7.88 -26.31 -35.70
CA ARG A 91 -7.56 -27.54 -34.95
C ARG A 91 -6.35 -28.28 -35.49
N MET A 92 -6.06 -28.23 -36.79
CA MET A 92 -4.82 -28.79 -37.36
C MET A 92 -3.58 -28.01 -36.92
N LEU A 93 -3.61 -26.67 -36.97
CA LEU A 93 -2.49 -25.82 -36.56
C LEU A 93 -2.17 -26.00 -35.07
N LEU A 94 -3.21 -26.04 -34.22
CA LEU A 94 -3.08 -26.39 -32.81
C LEU A 94 -2.48 -27.80 -32.61
N LYS A 95 -2.94 -28.82 -33.35
CA LYS A 95 -2.33 -30.17 -33.29
C LYS A 95 -0.84 -30.16 -33.65
N LYS A 96 -0.44 -29.34 -34.62
CA LYS A 96 0.96 -29.16 -35.06
C LYS A 96 1.77 -28.17 -34.18
N ASN A 97 1.15 -27.53 -33.18
CA ASN A 97 1.72 -26.44 -32.37
C ASN A 97 2.23 -25.24 -33.20
N ARG A 98 1.61 -24.97 -34.37
CA ARG A 98 1.90 -23.79 -35.20
C ARG A 98 1.09 -22.62 -34.64
N PHE A 99 1.59 -22.02 -33.57
CA PHE A 99 0.85 -21.03 -32.78
C PHE A 99 0.70 -19.69 -33.53
N ASP A 100 1.72 -19.24 -34.25
CA ASP A 100 1.71 -17.93 -34.92
C ASP A 100 0.62 -17.89 -36.01
N GLU A 101 0.64 -18.89 -36.90
CA GLU A 101 -0.40 -19.11 -37.90
C GLU A 101 -1.80 -19.33 -37.31
N LEU A 102 -1.90 -19.87 -36.09
CA LEU A 102 -3.19 -20.06 -35.40
C LEU A 102 -3.79 -18.74 -34.93
N LEU A 103 -2.98 -17.69 -34.69
CA LEU A 103 -3.49 -16.34 -34.48
C LEU A 103 -3.93 -15.66 -35.78
N ASP A 104 -3.25 -15.95 -36.90
CA ASP A 104 -3.58 -15.39 -38.21
C ASP A 104 -4.90 -15.91 -38.80
N VAL A 105 -5.35 -17.10 -38.36
CA VAL A 105 -6.69 -17.66 -38.68
C VAL A 105 -7.84 -16.71 -38.29
N PHE A 106 -7.63 -15.78 -37.35
CA PHE A 106 -8.69 -14.88 -36.90
C PHE A 106 -8.22 -13.46 -36.57
N GLN A 107 -8.71 -12.49 -37.32
CA GLN A 107 -8.45 -11.07 -37.09
C GLN A 107 -9.52 -10.43 -36.18
N PRO A 108 -9.15 -9.56 -35.20
CA PRO A 108 -10.10 -9.04 -34.22
C PRO A 108 -11.27 -8.21 -34.79
N GLY A 109 -11.16 -7.71 -36.02
CA GLY A 109 -12.24 -6.99 -36.71
C GLY A 109 -13.41 -7.88 -37.18
N ASP A 110 -13.26 -9.21 -37.11
CA ASP A 110 -14.24 -10.16 -37.64
C ASP A 110 -15.14 -10.81 -36.57
N VAL A 111 -15.01 -10.43 -35.28
CA VAL A 111 -15.80 -10.98 -34.15
C VAL A 111 -17.30 -11.02 -34.46
N ASP A 112 -17.85 -9.92 -34.99
CA ASP A 112 -19.29 -9.77 -35.21
C ASP A 112 -19.81 -10.48 -36.46
N LYS A 113 -18.92 -10.95 -37.34
CA LYS A 113 -19.26 -11.76 -38.51
C LYS A 113 -19.38 -13.25 -38.19
N LEU A 114 -18.87 -13.67 -37.02
CA LEU A 114 -18.87 -15.06 -36.58
C LEU A 114 -20.12 -15.41 -35.75
N THR A 115 -20.69 -16.58 -36.03
CA THR A 115 -21.82 -17.11 -35.25
C THR A 115 -21.41 -17.44 -33.81
N VAL A 116 -22.38 -17.50 -32.91
CA VAL A 116 -22.13 -17.83 -31.49
C VAL A 116 -21.47 -19.22 -31.31
N PRO A 117 -21.85 -20.28 -32.05
CA PRO A 117 -21.14 -21.56 -32.00
C PRO A 117 -19.69 -21.48 -32.47
N GLU A 118 -19.40 -20.76 -33.57
CA GLU A 118 -18.03 -20.62 -34.09
C GLU A 118 -17.13 -19.85 -33.12
N ARG A 119 -17.61 -18.72 -32.59
CA ARG A 119 -16.88 -17.94 -31.56
C ARG A 119 -16.54 -18.79 -30.34
N ARG A 120 -17.48 -19.63 -29.88
CA ARG A 120 -17.25 -20.55 -28.76
C ARG A 120 -16.20 -21.61 -29.10
N GLN A 121 -16.32 -22.29 -30.24
CA GLN A 121 -15.37 -23.34 -30.63
C GLN A 121 -13.95 -22.79 -30.87
N LEU A 122 -13.82 -21.58 -31.39
CA LEU A 122 -12.53 -20.91 -31.55
C LEU A 122 -11.95 -20.45 -30.21
N ALA A 123 -12.77 -19.99 -29.26
CA ALA A 123 -12.34 -19.72 -27.90
C ALA A 123 -11.88 -20.99 -27.15
N ASP A 124 -12.52 -22.14 -27.37
CA ASP A 124 -12.05 -23.44 -26.85
C ASP A 124 -10.68 -23.82 -27.42
N ILE A 125 -10.44 -23.59 -28.73
CA ILE A 125 -9.14 -23.83 -29.40
C ILE A 125 -8.05 -22.91 -28.82
N PHE A 126 -8.33 -21.61 -28.66
CA PHE A 126 -7.41 -20.67 -28.05
C PHE A 126 -7.14 -20.96 -26.56
N ALA A 127 -8.11 -21.50 -25.82
CA ALA A 127 -7.91 -21.96 -24.44
C ALA A 127 -6.94 -23.14 -24.34
N GLU A 128 -7.02 -24.10 -25.27
CA GLU A 128 -6.06 -25.21 -25.32
C GLU A 128 -4.66 -24.71 -25.74
N ALA A 129 -4.56 -23.79 -26.70
CA ALA A 129 -3.30 -23.15 -27.10
C ALA A 129 -2.62 -22.42 -25.93
N ALA A 130 -3.32 -21.52 -25.24
CA ALA A 130 -2.80 -20.83 -24.06
C ALA A 130 -2.40 -21.81 -22.94
N GLY A 131 -3.19 -22.86 -22.73
CA GLY A 131 -2.88 -23.95 -21.79
C GLY A 131 -1.58 -24.68 -22.14
N ARG A 132 -1.34 -24.99 -23.43
CA ARG A 132 -0.10 -25.62 -23.91
C ARG A 132 1.11 -24.68 -23.78
N LEU A 133 0.98 -23.42 -24.20
CA LEU A 133 2.05 -22.41 -24.12
C LEU A 133 2.52 -22.25 -22.67
N ARG A 134 1.61 -21.94 -21.74
CA ARG A 134 1.91 -21.79 -20.32
C ARG A 134 2.51 -23.05 -19.69
N SER A 135 1.96 -24.23 -19.99
CA SER A 135 2.34 -25.46 -19.28
C SER A 135 3.61 -26.12 -19.83
N ARG A 136 3.76 -26.19 -21.16
CA ARG A 136 4.86 -26.89 -21.85
C ARG A 136 5.98 -25.95 -22.27
N HIS A 137 5.64 -24.86 -22.96
CA HIS A 137 6.62 -23.91 -23.51
C HIS A 137 7.10 -22.88 -22.47
N LYS A 138 6.39 -22.75 -21.35
CA LYS A 138 6.60 -21.77 -20.26
C LYS A 138 6.39 -20.31 -20.67
N ASP A 139 5.92 -20.06 -21.88
CA ASP A 139 5.64 -18.73 -22.38
C ASP A 139 4.30 -18.21 -21.84
N VAL A 140 4.36 -17.38 -20.80
CA VAL A 140 3.18 -16.78 -20.16
C VAL A 140 2.69 -15.55 -20.90
N SER A 141 3.59 -14.77 -21.51
CA SER A 141 3.25 -13.61 -22.34
C SER A 141 2.47 -14.04 -23.58
N TYR A 142 2.90 -15.08 -24.27
CA TYR A 142 2.21 -15.58 -25.46
C TYR A 142 0.90 -16.29 -25.09
N ALA A 143 0.88 -17.02 -23.95
CA ALA A 143 -0.36 -17.55 -23.40
C ALA A 143 -1.36 -16.43 -23.01
N SER A 144 -0.90 -15.22 -22.67
CA SER A 144 -1.75 -14.05 -22.42
C SER A 144 -2.45 -13.58 -23.68
N LEU A 145 -1.69 -13.38 -24.77
CA LEU A 145 -2.21 -12.96 -26.07
C LEU A 145 -3.29 -13.92 -26.61
N PHE A 146 -3.07 -15.23 -26.49
CA PHE A 146 -4.08 -16.24 -26.83
C PHE A 146 -5.34 -16.14 -25.97
N CYS A 147 -5.20 -15.83 -24.68
CA CYS A 147 -6.36 -15.63 -23.82
C CYS A 147 -7.14 -14.36 -24.17
N GLU A 148 -6.46 -13.26 -24.47
CA GLU A 148 -7.09 -12.01 -24.91
C GLU A 148 -7.88 -12.20 -26.20
N ARG A 149 -7.29 -12.85 -27.22
CA ARG A 149 -8.00 -13.18 -28.48
C ARG A 149 -9.21 -14.09 -28.27
N GLY A 150 -9.11 -15.09 -27.39
CA GLY A 150 -10.25 -15.95 -27.04
C GLY A 150 -11.35 -15.24 -26.22
N LEU A 151 -10.98 -14.28 -25.36
CA LEU A 151 -11.95 -13.51 -24.57
C LEU A 151 -12.66 -12.43 -25.40
N MET A 152 -12.06 -11.92 -26.49
CA MET A 152 -12.78 -11.11 -27.49
C MET A 152 -13.94 -11.88 -28.13
N LEU A 153 -13.73 -13.18 -28.42
CA LEU A 153 -14.76 -14.05 -29.00
C LEU A 153 -15.81 -14.48 -27.97
N ALA A 154 -15.40 -14.78 -26.74
CA ALA A 154 -16.26 -15.29 -25.69
C ALA A 154 -15.93 -14.69 -24.30
N PRO A 155 -16.41 -13.48 -23.97
CA PRO A 155 -16.04 -12.74 -22.74
C PRO A 155 -16.36 -13.44 -21.41
N ARG A 156 -17.24 -14.46 -21.41
CA ARG A 156 -17.62 -15.27 -20.24
C ARG A 156 -17.02 -16.68 -20.25
N HIS A 157 -15.99 -16.95 -21.06
CA HIS A 157 -15.39 -18.27 -21.17
C HIS A 157 -14.52 -18.60 -19.94
N GLN A 158 -15.08 -19.35 -18.98
CA GLN A 158 -14.40 -19.66 -17.71
C GLN A 158 -12.97 -20.23 -17.87
N PRO A 159 -12.67 -21.17 -18.79
CA PRO A 159 -11.30 -21.68 -18.96
C PRO A 159 -10.29 -20.58 -19.28
N LEU A 160 -10.64 -19.66 -20.19
CA LEU A 160 -9.80 -18.53 -20.55
C LEU A 160 -9.64 -17.51 -19.43
N LEU A 161 -10.73 -17.12 -18.77
CA LEU A 161 -10.66 -16.24 -17.60
C LEU A 161 -9.75 -16.84 -16.51
N ARG A 162 -9.87 -18.15 -16.25
CA ARG A 162 -9.04 -18.89 -15.27
C ARG A 162 -7.57 -19.05 -15.69
N LEU A 163 -7.26 -19.06 -16.99
CA LEU A 163 -5.88 -19.02 -17.48
C LEU A 163 -5.33 -17.59 -17.38
N GLN A 164 -6.11 -16.59 -17.77
CA GLN A 164 -5.66 -15.21 -17.83
C GLN A 164 -5.41 -14.59 -16.45
N VAL A 165 -6.24 -14.88 -15.45
CA VAL A 165 -5.93 -14.52 -14.05
C VAL A 165 -4.58 -15.14 -13.64
N ARG A 166 -4.29 -16.40 -14.01
CA ARG A 166 -2.99 -17.02 -13.70
C ARG A 166 -1.82 -16.45 -14.51
N ASN A 167 -2.06 -15.90 -15.70
CA ASN A 167 -1.07 -15.18 -16.50
C ASN A 167 -0.73 -13.84 -15.83
N TYR A 168 -1.74 -13.03 -15.52
CA TYR A 168 -1.57 -11.75 -14.85
C TYR A 168 -0.97 -11.88 -13.43
N LEU A 169 -1.31 -12.94 -12.68
CA LEU A 169 -0.68 -13.31 -11.41
C LEU A 169 0.64 -14.10 -11.56
N HIS A 170 1.35 -13.99 -12.68
CA HIS A 170 2.69 -14.54 -12.88
C HIS A 170 3.77 -13.48 -12.54
N PRO A 171 4.93 -13.85 -11.96
CA PRO A 171 5.98 -12.90 -11.59
C PRO A 171 6.57 -12.07 -12.74
N GLU A 172 6.38 -12.51 -13.99
CA GLU A 172 6.79 -11.80 -15.21
C GLU A 172 5.83 -10.67 -15.61
N LEU A 173 4.51 -10.84 -15.37
CA LEU A 173 3.48 -9.89 -15.81
C LEU A 173 2.98 -8.98 -14.68
N LYS A 174 2.70 -9.54 -13.49
CA LYS A 174 2.25 -8.81 -12.29
C LYS A 174 1.09 -7.81 -12.52
N LEU A 175 0.17 -8.14 -13.43
CA LEU A 175 -0.97 -7.28 -13.81
C LEU A 175 -2.14 -7.42 -12.82
N PHE A 176 -1.88 -7.14 -11.54
CA PHE A 176 -2.77 -7.47 -10.42
C PHE A 176 -4.18 -6.87 -10.49
N GLY A 177 -4.34 -5.66 -11.03
CA GLY A 177 -5.65 -5.03 -11.24
C GLY A 177 -6.50 -5.76 -12.31
N GLY A 178 -5.88 -6.14 -13.42
CA GLY A 178 -6.54 -6.97 -14.44
C GLY A 178 -6.84 -8.38 -13.93
N ALA A 179 -5.98 -8.93 -13.07
CA ALA A 179 -6.21 -10.23 -12.45
C ALA A 179 -7.43 -10.21 -11.53
N GLU A 180 -7.62 -9.13 -10.78
CA GLU A 180 -8.82 -8.90 -9.97
C GLU A 180 -10.07 -8.82 -10.85
N GLU A 181 -10.12 -7.91 -11.83
CA GLU A 181 -11.29 -7.70 -12.69
C GLU A 181 -11.77 -9.01 -13.36
N LEU A 182 -10.83 -9.82 -13.86
CA LEU A 182 -11.13 -11.12 -14.46
C LEU A 182 -11.54 -12.18 -13.42
N SER A 183 -11.03 -12.11 -12.19
CA SER A 183 -11.47 -12.98 -11.09
C SER A 183 -12.85 -12.61 -10.56
N GLU A 184 -13.25 -11.33 -10.59
CA GLU A 184 -14.61 -10.90 -10.26
C GLU A 184 -15.61 -11.39 -11.32
N LYS A 185 -15.25 -11.30 -12.61
CA LYS A 185 -16.04 -11.88 -13.70
C LYS A 185 -16.22 -13.39 -13.52
N LEU A 186 -15.23 -14.12 -13.00
CA LEU A 186 -15.38 -15.54 -12.66
C LEU A 186 -16.36 -15.78 -11.50
N ILE A 187 -16.24 -15.04 -10.40
CA ILE A 187 -17.16 -15.11 -9.27
C ILE A 187 -18.60 -14.76 -9.69
N ALA A 188 -18.78 -13.81 -10.61
CA ALA A 188 -20.08 -13.44 -11.16
C ALA A 188 -20.69 -14.49 -12.11
N ILE A 189 -19.91 -15.47 -12.58
CA ILE A 189 -20.41 -16.61 -13.38
C ILE A 189 -20.71 -17.81 -12.46
N ASP A 190 -19.80 -18.13 -11.54
CA ASP A 190 -20.01 -19.15 -10.50
C ASP A 190 -19.32 -18.72 -9.19
N PRO A 191 -20.10 -18.30 -8.16
CA PRO A 191 -19.56 -17.92 -6.86
C PRO A 191 -19.14 -19.09 -5.97
N ASN A 192 -19.58 -20.32 -6.29
CA ASN A 192 -19.41 -21.53 -5.48
C ASN A 192 -18.28 -22.42 -5.97
N ASP A 193 -17.85 -22.27 -7.22
CA ASP A 193 -16.68 -22.93 -7.77
C ASP A 193 -15.39 -22.57 -7.00
N GLN A 194 -14.74 -23.61 -6.49
CA GLN A 194 -13.50 -23.53 -5.70
C GLN A 194 -12.35 -22.83 -6.43
N VAL A 195 -12.22 -23.02 -7.75
CA VAL A 195 -11.11 -22.45 -8.53
C VAL A 195 -11.31 -20.95 -8.71
N ASN A 196 -12.55 -20.49 -8.90
CA ASN A 196 -12.90 -19.08 -8.97
C ASN A 196 -12.65 -18.39 -7.62
N GLN A 197 -13.05 -19.02 -6.51
CA GLN A 197 -12.80 -18.54 -5.15
C GLN A 197 -11.30 -18.42 -4.85
N LEU A 198 -10.51 -19.46 -5.18
CA LEU A 198 -9.05 -19.44 -5.02
C LEU A 198 -8.41 -18.32 -5.84
N LEU A 199 -8.84 -18.12 -7.08
CA LEU A 199 -8.30 -17.08 -7.95
C LEU A 199 -8.64 -15.66 -7.48
N ARG A 200 -9.87 -15.38 -7.00
CA ARG A 200 -10.21 -14.07 -6.39
C ARG A 200 -9.45 -13.84 -5.09
N GLY A 201 -9.29 -14.88 -4.27
CA GLY A 201 -8.50 -14.84 -3.05
C GLY A 201 -7.01 -14.58 -3.29
N ARG A 202 -6.41 -15.22 -4.30
CA ARG A 202 -5.02 -14.97 -4.69
C ARG A 202 -4.84 -13.59 -5.34
N ALA A 203 -5.80 -13.10 -6.14
CA ALA A 203 -5.74 -11.75 -6.68
C ALA A 203 -5.75 -10.68 -5.58
N ALA A 204 -6.64 -10.81 -4.58
CA ALA A 204 -6.66 -9.95 -3.40
C ALA A 204 -5.36 -10.03 -2.57
N PHE A 205 -4.79 -11.24 -2.44
CA PHE A 205 -3.51 -11.44 -1.72
C PHE A 205 -2.35 -10.68 -2.35
N GLU A 206 -2.19 -10.77 -3.68
CA GLU A 206 -1.09 -10.12 -4.40
C GLU A 206 -1.23 -8.58 -4.45
N GLN A 207 -2.46 -8.05 -4.31
CA GLN A 207 -2.71 -6.63 -4.09
C GLN A 207 -2.50 -6.16 -2.64
N GLY A 208 -2.35 -7.07 -1.68
CA GLY A 208 -2.25 -6.75 -0.25
C GLY A 208 -3.59 -6.53 0.47
N GLU A 209 -4.71 -6.90 -0.14
CA GLU A 209 -6.04 -6.84 0.47
C GLU A 209 -6.29 -8.03 1.42
N TRP A 210 -5.47 -8.13 2.48
CA TRP A 210 -5.37 -9.34 3.32
C TRP A 210 -6.72 -9.85 3.85
N GLU A 211 -7.62 -8.98 4.31
CA GLU A 211 -8.94 -9.37 4.82
C GLU A 211 -9.86 -9.92 3.70
N LEU A 212 -9.78 -9.40 2.47
CA LEU A 212 -10.54 -9.92 1.33
C LEU A 212 -9.94 -11.23 0.81
N ALA A 213 -8.62 -11.35 0.83
CA ALA A 213 -7.91 -12.59 0.56
C ALA A 213 -8.34 -13.68 1.54
N ILE A 214 -8.30 -13.43 2.86
CA ILE A 214 -8.78 -14.35 3.91
C ILE A 214 -10.20 -14.82 3.62
N LYS A 215 -11.13 -13.89 3.35
CA LYS A 215 -12.55 -14.16 3.08
C LYS A 215 -12.78 -15.10 1.87
N TRP A 216 -11.97 -15.02 0.82
CA TRP A 216 -12.12 -15.86 -0.37
C TRP A 216 -11.29 -17.15 -0.30
N LEU A 217 -10.10 -17.12 0.29
CA LEU A 217 -9.25 -18.30 0.49
C LEU A 217 -9.88 -19.26 1.51
N GLU A 218 -10.51 -18.76 2.57
CA GLU A 218 -11.24 -19.58 3.55
C GLU A 218 -12.48 -20.26 2.94
N LYS A 219 -13.13 -19.63 1.96
CA LYS A 219 -14.15 -20.31 1.14
C LYS A 219 -13.52 -21.39 0.26
N ALA A 220 -12.49 -21.04 -0.52
CA ALA A 220 -11.82 -21.97 -1.44
C ALA A 220 -11.26 -23.22 -0.74
N ALA A 221 -10.71 -23.05 0.47
CA ALA A 221 -10.15 -24.12 1.28
C ALA A 221 -11.21 -25.07 1.89
N ARG A 222 -12.46 -24.61 2.03
CA ARG A 222 -13.62 -25.40 2.51
C ARG A 222 -14.54 -25.88 1.39
N ALA A 223 -14.44 -25.32 0.19
CA ALA A 223 -15.25 -25.70 -0.96
C ALA A 223 -14.81 -27.04 -1.57
N GLY A 224 -15.71 -27.65 -2.34
CA GLY A 224 -15.44 -28.89 -3.07
C GLY A 224 -15.51 -30.17 -2.24
N ARG A 225 -15.44 -31.33 -2.91
CA ARG A 225 -15.55 -32.66 -2.28
C ARG A 225 -14.21 -33.29 -1.88
N GLN A 226 -13.08 -32.69 -2.30
CA GLN A 226 -11.74 -33.22 -2.06
C GLN A 226 -10.96 -32.35 -1.08
N HIS A 227 -10.98 -32.73 0.20
CA HIS A 227 -10.33 -32.01 1.31
C HIS A 227 -8.79 -31.92 1.23
N SER A 228 -8.14 -32.51 0.23
CA SER A 228 -6.68 -32.44 0.02
C SER A 228 -6.30 -32.33 -1.48
N GLY A 229 -7.14 -31.67 -2.28
CA GLY A 229 -6.74 -31.28 -3.65
C GLY A 229 -5.61 -30.24 -3.63
N LYS A 230 -4.81 -30.15 -4.71
CA LYS A 230 -3.71 -29.16 -4.81
C LYS A 230 -4.20 -27.72 -4.58
N GLN A 231 -5.39 -27.41 -5.07
CA GLN A 231 -6.09 -26.14 -4.91
C GLN A 231 -6.47 -25.86 -3.44
N VAL A 232 -6.83 -26.89 -2.67
CA VAL A 232 -7.11 -26.77 -1.23
C VAL A 232 -5.83 -26.50 -0.45
N GLN A 233 -4.75 -27.20 -0.79
CA GLN A 233 -3.42 -27.00 -0.18
C GLN A 233 -2.88 -25.59 -0.48
N GLU A 234 -3.02 -25.11 -1.71
CA GLU A 234 -2.70 -23.73 -2.12
C GLU A 234 -3.57 -22.70 -1.36
N ALA A 235 -4.87 -22.95 -1.23
CA ALA A 235 -5.79 -22.08 -0.48
C ALA A 235 -5.44 -21.99 1.01
N TRP A 236 -5.16 -23.11 1.68
CA TRP A 236 -4.75 -23.11 3.10
C TRP A 236 -3.42 -22.39 3.32
N HIS A 237 -2.42 -22.61 2.45
CA HIS A 237 -1.12 -21.95 2.55
C HIS A 237 -1.23 -20.42 2.40
N LEU A 238 -1.95 -19.95 1.37
CA LEU A 238 -2.19 -18.52 1.17
C LEU A 238 -3.05 -17.91 2.29
N LEU A 239 -4.01 -18.66 2.84
CA LEU A 239 -4.87 -18.21 3.95
C LEU A 239 -4.07 -17.96 5.22
N ASP A 240 -3.09 -18.81 5.54
CA ASP A 240 -2.23 -18.64 6.71
C ASP A 240 -1.30 -17.42 6.56
N LEU A 241 -0.66 -17.28 5.39
CA LEU A 241 0.13 -16.10 5.05
C LEU A 241 -0.69 -14.79 5.12
N ALA A 242 -1.93 -14.82 4.62
CA ALA A 242 -2.84 -13.67 4.65
C ALA A 242 -3.24 -13.30 6.08
N ARG A 243 -3.50 -14.28 6.95
CA ARG A 243 -3.79 -14.06 8.38
C ARG A 243 -2.60 -13.48 9.13
N GLY A 244 -1.39 -13.97 8.85
CA GLY A 244 -0.15 -13.38 9.37
C GLY A 244 -0.02 -11.90 8.99
N LYS A 245 -0.14 -11.59 7.71
CA LYS A 245 -0.05 -10.22 7.17
C LYS A 245 -1.16 -9.28 7.69
N ALA A 246 -2.39 -9.75 7.80
CA ALA A 246 -3.48 -9.00 8.42
C ALA A 246 -3.19 -8.67 9.90
N GLN A 247 -2.67 -9.64 10.66
CA GLN A 247 -2.34 -9.46 12.07
C GLN A 247 -1.11 -8.55 12.28
N GLU A 248 -0.11 -8.59 11.38
CA GLU A 248 1.00 -7.63 11.34
C GLU A 248 0.47 -6.20 11.15
N VAL A 249 -0.32 -5.95 10.11
CA VAL A 249 -0.90 -4.63 9.79
C VAL A 249 -1.77 -4.12 10.94
N LYS A 250 -2.61 -4.98 11.53
CA LYS A 250 -3.46 -4.66 12.68
C LYS A 250 -2.66 -4.30 13.94
N SER A 251 -1.52 -4.95 14.14
CA SER A 251 -0.60 -4.67 15.26
C SER A 251 0.21 -3.38 15.05
N ALA A 252 0.66 -3.11 13.81
CA ALA A 252 1.27 -1.84 13.47
C ALA A 252 0.28 -0.67 13.68
N LEU A 253 -0.96 -0.81 13.20
CA LEU A 253 -2.00 0.21 13.33
C LEU A 253 -2.40 0.48 14.80
N SER A 254 -2.37 -0.53 15.69
CA SER A 254 -2.63 -0.31 17.11
C SER A 254 -1.50 0.46 17.80
N MET A 255 -0.23 0.16 17.46
CA MET A 255 0.93 0.91 17.94
C MET A 255 0.92 2.37 17.44
N THR A 256 0.60 2.62 16.17
CA THR A 256 0.46 3.98 15.63
C THR A 256 -0.60 4.78 16.37
N ARG A 257 -1.79 4.20 16.58
CA ARG A 257 -2.90 4.85 17.32
C ARG A 257 -2.53 5.16 18.77
N GLU A 258 -1.75 4.31 19.42
CA GLU A 258 -1.24 4.57 20.77
C GLU A 258 -0.18 5.68 20.79
N LEU A 259 0.71 5.72 19.79
CA LEU A 259 1.69 6.79 19.63
C LEU A 259 1.01 8.16 19.37
N GLU A 260 -0.02 8.20 18.53
CA GLU A 260 -0.85 9.38 18.28
C GLU A 260 -1.54 9.89 19.56
N ARG A 261 -2.10 8.99 20.38
CA ARG A 261 -2.69 9.32 21.69
C ARG A 261 -1.64 9.95 22.62
N ARG A 262 -0.46 9.34 22.73
CA ARG A 262 0.66 9.86 23.54
C ARG A 262 1.09 11.23 23.04
N LEU A 263 1.29 11.42 21.74
CA LEU A 263 1.63 12.71 21.14
C LEU A 263 0.55 13.77 21.40
N LYS A 264 -0.74 13.42 21.34
CA LYS A 264 -1.86 14.32 21.69
C LYS A 264 -1.82 14.73 23.17
N LEU A 265 -1.60 13.79 24.08
CA LEU A 265 -1.50 14.05 25.52
C LEU A 265 -0.26 14.90 25.87
N THR A 266 0.90 14.58 25.30
CA THR A 266 2.13 15.38 25.48
C THR A 266 1.96 16.79 24.94
N ARG A 267 1.36 16.98 23.76
CA ARG A 267 1.04 18.31 23.21
C ARG A 267 0.07 19.09 24.09
N ALA A 268 -0.91 18.44 24.71
CA ALA A 268 -1.80 19.08 25.67
C ALA A 268 -1.06 19.50 26.95
N ARG A 269 -0.23 18.61 27.52
CA ARG A 269 0.57 18.88 28.72
C ARG A 269 1.58 20.01 28.52
N LEU A 270 2.25 20.06 27.35
CA LEU A 270 3.19 21.14 27.02
C LEU A 270 2.50 22.51 26.91
N ARG A 271 1.30 22.57 26.31
CA ARG A 271 0.50 23.81 26.27
C ARG A 271 0.07 24.28 27.66
N GLU A 272 -0.26 23.34 28.54
CA GLU A 272 -0.67 23.67 29.90
C GLU A 272 0.52 24.11 30.77
N LEU A 273 1.69 23.48 30.61
CA LEU A 273 2.94 23.94 31.24
C LEU A 273 3.37 25.33 30.74
N SER A 274 3.22 25.63 29.44
CA SER A 274 3.46 26.98 28.89
C SER A 274 2.62 28.03 29.61
N ARG A 275 1.30 27.81 29.71
CA ARG A 275 0.38 28.71 30.43
C ARG A 275 0.72 28.88 31.91
N GLN A 276 1.19 27.81 32.55
CA GLN A 276 1.58 27.86 33.96
C GLN A 276 2.88 28.65 34.14
N GLN A 277 3.84 28.51 33.22
CA GLN A 277 5.04 29.36 33.16
C GLN A 277 4.68 30.82 32.91
N GLU A 278 3.87 31.11 31.87
CA GLU A 278 3.35 32.45 31.56
C GLU A 278 2.66 33.10 32.77
N GLN A 279 1.89 32.33 33.55
CA GLN A 279 1.25 32.82 34.79
C GLN A 279 2.23 33.04 35.94
N VAL A 280 3.29 32.25 36.08
CA VAL A 280 4.33 32.47 37.08
C VAL A 280 5.14 33.72 36.74
N GLU A 281 5.59 33.84 35.49
CA GLU A 281 6.30 35.01 34.98
C GLU A 281 5.43 36.28 35.10
N ALA A 282 4.14 36.22 34.78
CA ALA A 282 3.22 37.34 34.96
C ALA A 282 3.03 37.74 36.44
N ARG A 283 2.98 36.77 37.37
CA ARG A 283 2.88 37.04 38.82
C ARG A 283 4.17 37.65 39.38
N GLU A 284 5.32 37.19 38.92
CA GLU A 284 6.63 37.71 39.31
C GLU A 284 6.83 39.14 38.80
N ASN A 285 6.57 39.38 37.52
CA ASN A 285 6.57 40.74 36.94
C ASN A 285 5.55 41.66 37.64
N ALA A 286 4.36 41.18 37.98
CA ALA A 286 3.36 41.96 38.72
C ALA A 286 3.77 42.26 40.17
N ARG A 287 4.54 41.38 40.82
CA ARG A 287 5.13 41.63 42.15
C ARG A 287 6.18 42.74 42.08
N LEU A 288 7.14 42.60 41.15
CA LEU A 288 8.20 43.58 40.91
C LEU A 288 7.64 44.95 40.54
N ALA A 289 6.58 44.99 39.74
CA ALA A 289 5.88 46.23 39.37
C ALA A 289 4.93 46.79 40.44
N GLY A 290 4.39 45.94 41.31
CA GLY A 290 3.27 46.27 42.18
C GLY A 290 3.61 47.07 43.45
N GLY A 291 4.85 46.95 43.97
CA GLY A 291 5.20 47.66 45.21
C GLY A 291 6.55 47.37 45.83
N ASP A 292 7.47 46.66 45.18
CA ASP A 292 8.81 46.43 45.74
C ASP A 292 9.66 47.71 45.74
N ILE A 293 9.51 48.63 44.77
CA ILE A 293 10.21 49.91 44.75
C ILE A 293 9.27 51.08 45.11
N VAL A 294 9.56 51.77 46.22
CA VAL A 294 8.83 52.97 46.67
C VAL A 294 9.82 54.08 47.00
N LEU A 295 9.70 55.22 46.32
CA LEU A 295 10.51 56.42 46.53
C LEU A 295 9.71 57.44 47.37
N TYR A 296 10.09 57.57 48.63
CA TYR A 296 9.60 58.61 49.53
C TYR A 296 10.39 59.89 49.32
N MET A 297 9.69 60.99 49.11
CA MET A 297 10.26 62.26 48.64
C MET A 297 9.51 63.49 49.19
N THR A 298 10.01 64.68 48.84
CA THR A 298 9.26 65.94 48.85
C THR A 298 9.47 66.67 47.51
N ARG A 299 8.45 67.39 47.02
CA ARG A 299 8.45 68.11 45.73
C ARG A 299 9.67 69.01 45.50
N TRP A 300 10.12 69.69 46.56
CA TRP A 300 11.18 70.70 46.50
C TRP A 300 12.60 70.11 46.58
N CYS A 301 12.78 68.91 47.15
CA CYS A 301 14.12 68.36 47.40
C CYS A 301 14.87 67.99 46.10
N GLY A 302 16.00 68.67 45.86
CA GLY A 302 16.84 68.45 44.68
C GLY A 302 17.45 67.04 44.58
N TYR A 303 17.72 66.38 45.71
CA TYR A 303 18.19 64.99 45.73
C TYR A 303 17.07 64.00 45.37
N CYS A 304 15.81 64.28 45.73
CA CYS A 304 14.68 63.45 45.30
C CYS A 304 14.53 63.43 43.78
N LYS A 305 14.78 64.57 43.11
CA LYS A 305 14.77 64.66 41.64
C LYS A 305 15.87 63.80 41.00
N LYS A 306 17.07 63.77 41.58
CA LYS A 306 18.17 62.88 41.16
C LYS A 306 17.84 61.40 41.38
N THR A 307 17.22 61.04 42.50
CA THR A 307 16.76 59.66 42.74
C THR A 307 15.70 59.21 41.74
N ARG A 308 14.76 60.11 41.39
CA ARG A 308 13.74 59.83 40.36
C ARG A 308 14.39 59.49 39.02
N GLN A 309 15.22 60.39 38.50
CA GLN A 309 15.98 60.21 37.25
C GLN A 309 16.83 58.93 37.24
N LEU A 310 17.39 58.53 38.38
CA LEU A 310 18.14 57.28 38.52
C LEU A 310 17.24 56.04 38.32
N LEU A 311 16.08 56.00 38.96
CA LEU A 311 15.12 54.89 38.82
C LEU A 311 14.53 54.85 37.40
N ASP A 312 14.19 56.02 36.83
CA ASP A 312 13.78 56.16 35.44
C ASP A 312 14.85 55.58 34.49
N SER A 313 16.13 55.90 34.70
CA SER A 313 17.26 55.40 33.91
C SER A 313 17.55 53.90 34.07
N LEU A 314 16.97 53.25 35.07
CA LEU A 314 17.08 51.80 35.31
C LEU A 314 15.93 51.01 34.67
N GLY A 315 14.95 51.71 34.07
CA GLY A 315 13.78 51.12 33.44
C GLY A 315 12.89 50.35 34.41
N VAL A 316 12.88 50.74 35.70
CA VAL A 316 12.08 50.05 36.72
C VAL A 316 10.83 50.85 37.11
N PRO A 317 9.67 50.20 37.26
CA PRO A 317 8.50 50.81 37.88
C PRO A 317 8.78 51.09 39.36
N TYR A 318 8.29 52.23 39.86
CA TYR A 318 8.33 52.58 41.28
C TYR A 318 7.16 53.50 41.63
N GLN A 319 6.73 53.46 42.90
CA GLN A 319 5.74 54.43 43.41
C GLN A 319 6.47 55.63 44.02
N ALA A 320 6.21 56.84 43.50
CA ALA A 320 6.64 58.08 44.15
C ALA A 320 5.59 58.51 45.18
N LYS A 321 5.98 58.64 46.45
CA LYS A 321 5.11 59.11 47.53
C LYS A 321 5.70 60.36 48.16
N ASP A 322 4.92 61.44 48.24
CA ASP A 322 5.33 62.67 48.90
C ASP A 322 4.95 62.63 50.39
N ILE A 323 5.92 62.78 51.29
CA ILE A 323 5.68 62.64 52.74
C ILE A 323 5.33 63.96 53.44
N GLU A 324 5.33 65.08 52.72
CA GLU A 324 4.76 66.34 53.21
C GLU A 324 3.26 66.43 52.88
N ASP A 325 2.87 66.03 51.67
CA ASP A 325 1.45 66.02 51.25
C ASP A 325 0.66 64.82 51.81
N ASP A 326 1.25 63.62 51.83
CA ASP A 326 0.56 62.40 52.28
C ASP A 326 1.07 61.92 53.64
N ASN A 327 0.28 62.21 54.68
CA ASN A 327 0.53 61.69 56.03
C ASN A 327 0.53 60.16 56.11
N ARG A 328 -0.18 59.44 55.22
CA ARG A 328 -0.15 57.97 55.18
C ARG A 328 1.18 57.45 54.65
N ALA A 329 1.74 58.07 53.61
CA ALA A 329 3.10 57.78 53.16
C ALA A 329 4.16 58.07 54.23
N ARG A 330 3.98 59.14 55.01
CA ARG A 330 4.85 59.45 56.16
C ARG A 330 4.75 58.39 57.26
N GLU A 331 3.54 57.92 57.59
CA GLU A 331 3.34 56.80 58.51
C GLU A 331 3.91 55.47 58.00
N GLU A 332 3.73 55.15 56.72
CA GLU A 332 4.28 53.95 56.08
C GLU A 332 5.81 53.92 56.17
N LEU A 333 6.45 55.06 55.85
CA LEU A 333 7.89 55.25 55.96
C LEU A 333 8.40 55.03 57.40
N MET A 334 7.73 55.62 58.39
CA MET A 334 8.15 55.50 59.81
C MET A 334 7.91 54.08 60.36
N LYS A 335 6.86 53.39 59.93
CA LYS A 335 6.61 51.98 60.29
C LYS A 335 7.65 51.04 59.67
N GLU A 336 8.13 51.33 58.46
CA GLU A 336 9.24 50.60 57.83
C GLU A 336 10.58 50.89 58.53
N ALA A 337 10.83 52.15 58.88
CA ALA A 337 12.00 52.60 59.64
C ALA A 337 12.19 51.79 60.94
N VAL A 338 11.12 51.73 61.75
CA VAL A 338 11.09 50.98 63.02
C VAL A 338 11.28 49.49 62.78
N ARG A 339 10.64 48.90 61.76
CA ARG A 339 10.79 47.45 61.45
C ARG A 339 12.23 47.07 61.10
N GLN A 340 12.97 47.95 60.43
CA GLN A 340 14.36 47.69 60.02
C GLN A 340 15.39 48.17 61.06
N GLY A 341 14.97 48.79 62.17
CA GLY A 341 15.88 49.41 63.16
C GLY A 341 16.63 50.62 62.60
N VAL A 342 16.07 51.30 61.59
CA VAL A 342 16.72 52.36 60.82
C VAL A 342 16.10 53.71 61.16
N GLU A 343 16.86 54.59 61.81
CA GLU A 343 16.45 55.98 61.99
C GLU A 343 16.44 56.75 60.66
N ILE A 344 15.41 57.58 60.42
CA ILE A 344 15.25 58.38 59.21
C ILE A 344 15.20 59.86 59.59
N THR A 345 16.17 60.62 59.09
CA THR A 345 16.35 62.05 59.38
C THR A 345 16.05 62.97 58.19
N GLY A 346 15.64 62.43 57.03
CA GLY A 346 15.31 63.22 55.85
C GLY A 346 15.06 62.40 54.57
N VAL A 347 14.74 63.11 53.48
CA VAL A 347 14.45 62.58 52.13
C VAL A 347 15.59 62.86 51.14
N PRO A 348 15.76 62.07 50.06
CA PRO A 348 14.97 60.91 49.64
C PRO A 348 15.20 59.66 50.49
N VAL A 349 14.20 58.78 50.53
CA VAL A 349 14.36 57.40 51.01
C VAL A 349 13.74 56.46 49.98
N VAL A 350 14.43 55.37 49.62
CA VAL A 350 13.94 54.36 48.67
C VAL A 350 13.78 53.04 49.38
N ARG A 351 12.55 52.51 49.48
CA ARG A 351 12.35 51.08 49.77
C ARG A 351 12.54 50.31 48.47
N ILE A 352 13.34 49.25 48.51
CA ILE A 352 13.66 48.35 47.39
C ILE A 352 13.55 46.92 47.92
N GLY A 353 12.41 46.27 47.65
CA GLY A 353 11.99 45.04 48.32
C GLY A 353 11.91 45.25 49.84
N ASN A 354 12.67 44.42 50.57
CA ASN A 354 12.81 44.48 52.03
C ASN A 354 13.92 45.46 52.51
N HIS A 355 14.58 46.21 51.63
CA HIS A 355 15.71 47.08 52.00
C HIS A 355 15.36 48.56 51.90
N LEU A 356 15.71 49.34 52.94
CA LEU A 356 15.52 50.79 52.96
C LEU A 356 16.84 51.54 52.70
N VAL A 357 16.91 52.27 51.59
CA VAL A 357 18.06 53.13 51.23
C VAL A 357 17.78 54.56 51.66
N ARG A 358 18.57 55.07 52.62
CA ARG A 358 18.56 56.47 53.05
C ARG A 358 19.41 57.33 52.11
N GLY A 359 18.88 58.48 51.68
CA GLY A 359 19.57 59.46 50.84
C GLY A 359 19.77 59.02 49.39
N TYR A 360 20.39 59.89 48.59
CA TYR A 360 20.76 59.58 47.21
C TYR A 360 22.07 58.77 47.16
N ASN A 361 21.95 57.44 47.24
CA ASN A 361 23.08 56.52 47.09
C ASN A 361 22.94 55.72 45.77
N PRO A 362 23.52 56.21 44.65
CA PRO A 362 23.30 55.60 43.34
C PRO A 362 23.91 54.20 43.21
N GLN A 363 25.05 53.92 43.84
CA GLN A 363 25.64 52.57 43.83
C GLN A 363 24.71 51.57 44.53
N ARG A 364 24.22 51.90 45.72
CA ARG A 364 23.36 50.99 46.51
C ARG A 364 22.00 50.78 45.87
N ILE A 365 21.41 51.82 45.27
CA ILE A 365 20.16 51.69 44.51
C ILE A 365 20.36 50.78 43.30
N ARG A 366 21.43 50.98 42.50
CA ARG A 366 21.73 50.09 41.35
C ARG A 366 21.95 48.64 41.77
N GLN A 367 22.70 48.39 42.85
CA GLN A 367 22.90 47.05 43.41
C GLN A 367 21.58 46.38 43.81
N LEU A 368 20.75 47.05 44.60
CA LEU A 368 19.49 46.48 45.11
C LEU A 368 18.46 46.28 43.98
N VAL A 369 18.40 47.18 43.00
CA VAL A 369 17.59 46.99 41.79
C VAL A 369 18.08 45.80 40.96
N GLN A 370 19.39 45.56 40.90
CA GLN A 370 19.97 44.39 40.23
C GLN A 370 19.83 43.09 41.05
N GLN A 371 19.41 43.17 42.32
CA GLN A 371 19.04 42.02 43.15
C GLN A 371 17.52 41.75 43.17
N LEU A 372 16.74 42.57 42.45
CA LEU A 372 15.33 42.36 42.12
C LEU A 372 15.15 41.99 40.63
N LYS A 373 16.23 41.65 39.93
CA LYS A 373 16.29 41.20 38.53
C LYS A 373 17.10 39.90 38.45
#